data_AF-A0A2E3NG62-F1
#
_entry.id   AF-A0A2E3NG62-F1
#
_cell.length_a   1.000
_cell.length_b   1.000
_cell.length_c   1.000
_cell.angle_alpha   90.00
_cell.angle_beta   90.00
_cell.angle_gamma   90.00
#
_symmetry.space_group_name_H-M   'P 1'
#
loop_
_entity.id
_entity.type
_entity.pdbx_description
1 polymer ?
#
loop_
_entity_poly.entity_id
_entity_poly.type
_entity_poly.pdbx_seq_one_letter_code
_entity_poly.pdbx_strand_id
1 'polypeptide(L)'
;MKLKLILLASVFALGFAFTANAGSVVDSDSDLVPDAYDNCTNIANGPNDSDNQSDTNLDGYGNACDPDYDNNGATTTTDFTVFLDAFTGASPNTDTDHDGNGATTTTDFTTFLNFFQNGNAGAGPSGLACAGSIPCIP
;
A
#
# COMPACT_ATOMS: atom_id res chain seq x y z
N MET A 1 46.66 14.59 -32.28
CA MET A 1 46.21 13.17 -32.23
C MET A 1 45.88 12.66 -30.83
N LYS A 2 46.46 13.20 -29.74
CA LYS A 2 46.24 12.71 -28.36
C LYS A 2 44.86 13.04 -27.75
N LEU A 3 44.16 14.06 -28.26
CA LEU A 3 42.84 14.47 -27.75
C LEU A 3 41.70 13.49 -28.14
N LYS A 4 41.81 12.84 -29.30
CA LYS A 4 40.82 11.84 -29.76
C LYS A 4 40.89 10.52 -28.98
N LEU A 5 42.07 10.19 -28.43
CA LEU A 5 42.28 8.94 -27.69
C LEU A 5 41.75 9.03 -26.24
N ILE A 6 41.80 10.21 -25.62
CA ILE A 6 41.23 10.48 -24.29
C ILE A 6 39.69 10.46 -24.35
N LEU A 7 39.11 11.00 -25.43
CA LEU A 7 37.66 11.00 -25.64
C LEU A 7 37.10 9.59 -25.87
N LEU A 8 37.83 8.73 -26.59
CA LEU A 8 37.44 7.32 -26.78
C LEU A 8 37.53 6.50 -25.48
N ALA A 9 38.57 6.74 -24.66
CA ALA A 9 38.74 6.03 -23.39
C ALA A 9 37.70 6.43 -22.33
N SER A 10 37.22 7.67 -22.35
CA SER A 10 36.17 8.14 -21.44
C SER A 10 34.77 7.68 -21.86
N VAL A 11 34.47 7.60 -23.16
CA VAL A 11 33.21 6.99 -23.66
C VAL A 11 33.14 5.48 -23.33
N PHE A 12 34.28 4.78 -23.29
CA PHE A 12 34.33 3.37 -22.89
C PHE A 12 34.14 3.18 -21.38
N ALA A 13 34.66 4.07 -20.54
CA ALA A 13 34.46 4.01 -19.08
C ALA A 13 33.03 4.38 -18.64
N LEU A 14 32.34 5.25 -19.39
CA LEU A 14 30.92 5.58 -19.20
C LEU A 14 29.97 4.48 -19.71
N GLY A 15 30.44 3.56 -20.55
CA GLY A 15 29.63 2.43 -21.05
C GLY A 15 29.59 1.20 -20.13
N PHE A 16 30.41 1.15 -19.07
CA PHE A 16 30.51 0.02 -18.13
C PHE A 16 29.93 0.31 -16.74
N ALA A 17 29.49 1.53 -16.46
CA ALA A 17 28.64 1.80 -15.31
C ALA A 17 27.19 1.45 -15.68
N PHE A 18 26.43 0.83 -14.77
CA PHE A 18 24.99 0.48 -14.89
C PHE A 18 24.61 -0.90 -15.43
N THR A 19 25.30 -1.96 -15.01
CA THR A 19 24.59 -3.23 -14.78
C THR A 19 24.83 -3.73 -13.37
N ALA A 20 24.53 -2.89 -12.37
CA ALA A 20 24.18 -3.42 -11.06
C ALA A 20 22.81 -4.08 -11.24
N ASN A 21 22.80 -5.38 -11.58
CA ASN A 21 21.60 -6.19 -11.52
C ASN A 21 21.34 -6.50 -10.04
N ALA A 22 20.89 -5.48 -9.30
CA ALA A 22 20.09 -5.74 -8.12
C ALA A 22 18.90 -6.53 -8.67
N GLY A 23 18.78 -7.81 -8.30
CA GLY A 23 17.65 -8.63 -8.75
C GLY A 23 16.37 -7.83 -8.55
N SER A 24 15.46 -7.88 -9.51
CA SER A 24 14.17 -7.20 -9.38
C SER A 24 13.59 -7.54 -8.02
N VAL A 25 13.41 -6.53 -7.16
CA VAL A 25 12.68 -6.74 -5.92
C VAL A 25 11.26 -7.10 -6.33
N VAL A 26 10.67 -8.08 -5.66
CA VAL A 26 9.29 -8.51 -5.96
C VAL A 26 8.37 -7.34 -5.59
N ASP A 27 7.45 -7.06 -6.49
CA ASP A 27 6.38 -6.07 -6.42
C ASP A 27 5.18 -6.75 -7.09
N SER A 28 4.33 -7.33 -6.25
CA SER A 28 3.31 -8.31 -6.64
C SER A 28 2.09 -7.64 -7.29
N ASP A 29 1.78 -6.40 -6.92
CA ASP A 29 0.66 -5.64 -7.48
C ASP A 29 1.08 -4.51 -8.42
N SER A 30 2.40 -4.31 -8.61
CA SER A 30 3.00 -3.37 -9.56
C SER A 30 2.74 -1.90 -9.26
N ASP A 31 2.68 -1.55 -7.98
CA ASP A 31 2.38 -0.19 -7.50
C ASP A 31 3.64 0.68 -7.23
N LEU A 32 4.84 0.13 -7.51
CA LEU A 32 6.16 0.71 -7.27
C LEU A 32 6.66 0.63 -5.82
N VAL A 33 5.97 -0.08 -4.94
CA VAL A 33 6.42 -0.40 -3.59
C VAL A 33 6.81 -1.89 -3.56
N PRO A 34 8.06 -2.23 -3.19
CA PRO A 34 8.43 -3.64 -3.15
C PRO A 34 7.72 -4.37 -2.00
N ASP A 35 7.31 -5.62 -2.21
CA ASP A 35 6.50 -6.43 -1.28
C ASP A 35 6.99 -6.42 0.17
N ALA A 36 8.30 -6.29 0.42
CA ALA A 36 8.87 -6.28 1.77
C ALA A 36 8.61 -4.98 2.56
N TYR A 37 8.13 -3.94 1.90
CA TYR A 37 7.88 -2.60 2.46
C TYR A 37 6.45 -2.10 2.19
N ASP A 38 5.65 -2.94 1.55
CA ASP A 38 4.30 -2.61 1.10
C ASP A 38 3.28 -2.98 2.18
N ASN A 39 2.48 -2.00 2.62
CA ASN A 39 1.43 -2.23 3.61
C ASN A 39 0.18 -2.93 3.03
N CYS A 40 0.11 -3.13 1.71
CA CYS A 40 -0.95 -3.83 0.99
C CYS A 40 -0.43 -4.65 -0.21
N THR A 41 0.48 -5.61 0.01
CA THR A 41 1.19 -6.45 -1.00
C THR A 41 0.43 -7.05 -2.20
N ASN A 42 -0.90 -7.02 -2.22
CA ASN A 42 -1.73 -7.54 -3.32
C ASN A 42 -2.73 -6.49 -3.87
N ILE A 43 -2.75 -5.28 -3.32
CA ILE A 43 -3.69 -4.20 -3.67
C ILE A 43 -2.89 -2.92 -3.80
N ALA A 44 -2.69 -2.50 -5.04
CA ALA A 44 -1.92 -1.31 -5.37
C ALA A 44 -2.44 -0.08 -4.62
N ASN A 45 -1.54 0.51 -3.83
CA ASN A 45 -1.78 1.77 -3.12
C ASN A 45 -0.49 2.60 -3.07
N GLY A 46 0.39 2.45 -4.05
CA GLY A 46 1.73 3.03 -4.07
C GLY A 46 1.79 4.51 -4.45
N PRO A 47 2.99 5.05 -4.76
CA PRO A 47 3.21 6.48 -4.99
C PRO A 47 2.44 7.13 -6.15
N ASN A 48 1.85 6.32 -7.03
CA ASN A 48 1.03 6.81 -8.14
C ASN A 48 -0.48 6.72 -7.84
N ASP A 49 -0.85 6.08 -6.75
CA ASP A 49 -2.22 5.95 -6.29
C ASP A 49 -2.55 7.07 -5.30
N SER A 50 -3.85 7.33 -5.08
CA SER A 50 -4.27 8.46 -4.24
C SER A 50 -4.03 8.23 -2.75
N ASP A 51 -4.06 6.96 -2.33
CA ASP A 51 -3.76 6.50 -0.97
C ASP A 51 -2.28 6.66 -0.61
N ASN A 52 -1.35 6.30 -1.52
CA ASN A 52 0.10 6.44 -1.34
C ASN A 52 0.59 5.84 0.01
N GLN A 53 0.31 4.55 0.20
CA GLN A 53 0.66 3.74 1.36
C GLN A 53 0.09 4.35 2.64
N SER A 54 -1.16 4.84 2.59
CA SER A 54 -1.82 5.38 3.76
C SER A 54 -2.12 4.26 4.74
N ASP A 55 -1.82 4.50 6.00
CA ASP A 55 -2.15 3.65 7.15
C ASP A 55 -2.48 4.63 8.28
N THR A 56 -3.77 4.96 8.44
CA THR A 56 -4.18 6.03 9.36
C THR A 56 -4.32 5.56 10.81
N ASN A 57 -4.51 4.26 11.02
CA ASN A 57 -4.59 3.67 12.36
C ASN A 57 -3.20 3.19 12.88
N LEU A 58 -2.19 3.15 12.01
CA LEU A 58 -0.83 2.72 12.25
C LEU A 58 -0.73 1.27 12.72
N ASP A 59 -1.54 0.37 12.17
CA ASP A 59 -1.46 -1.06 12.48
C ASP A 59 -0.53 -1.84 11.54
N GLY A 60 -0.07 -1.21 10.46
CA GLY A 60 0.82 -1.78 9.45
C GLY A 60 0.10 -2.37 8.24
N TYR A 61 -1.22 -2.31 8.17
CA TYR A 61 -2.01 -2.57 6.99
C TYR A 61 -2.47 -1.25 6.38
N GLY A 62 -2.35 -1.11 5.07
CA GLY A 62 -2.81 0.11 4.41
C GLY A 62 -4.33 0.21 4.39
N ASN A 63 -4.87 1.43 4.39
CA ASN A 63 -6.32 1.66 4.30
C ASN A 63 -6.92 0.94 3.08
N ALA A 64 -6.18 0.85 1.97
CA ALA A 64 -6.61 0.14 0.76
C ALA A 64 -6.92 -1.36 0.95
N CYS A 65 -6.37 -1.98 2.00
CA CYS A 65 -6.54 -3.40 2.30
C CYS A 65 -6.93 -3.67 3.76
N ASP A 66 -7.36 -2.65 4.51
CA ASP A 66 -7.79 -2.79 5.90
C ASP A 66 -9.23 -2.30 6.16
N PRO A 67 -10.23 -3.17 5.98
CA PRO A 67 -11.59 -2.94 6.45
C PRO A 67 -11.87 -3.60 7.83
N ASP A 68 -10.86 -3.97 8.61
CA ASP A 68 -10.95 -4.56 9.95
C ASP A 68 -10.66 -3.49 11.02
N TYR A 69 -11.55 -2.49 11.09
CA TYR A 69 -11.31 -1.27 11.86
C TYR A 69 -11.19 -1.48 13.38
N ASP A 70 -11.71 -2.60 13.91
CA ASP A 70 -11.56 -2.95 15.31
C ASP A 70 -10.37 -3.90 15.59
N ASN A 71 -9.59 -4.23 14.55
CA ASN A 71 -8.36 -5.01 14.63
C ASN A 71 -8.58 -6.42 15.23
N ASN A 72 -9.72 -7.05 14.96
CA ASN A 72 -10.06 -8.36 15.55
C ASN A 72 -9.62 -9.56 14.70
N GLY A 73 -9.12 -9.31 13.50
CA GLY A 73 -8.69 -10.29 12.51
C GLY A 73 -9.77 -10.69 11.50
N ALA A 74 -10.90 -9.97 11.44
CA ALA A 74 -11.99 -10.24 10.51
C ALA A 74 -12.88 -9.01 10.25
N THR A 75 -13.14 -8.73 8.96
CA THR A 75 -14.14 -7.73 8.56
C THR A 75 -15.56 -8.27 8.75
N THR A 76 -16.25 -7.79 9.77
CA THR A 76 -17.59 -8.24 10.18
C THR A 76 -18.64 -7.14 10.12
N THR A 77 -19.82 -7.41 10.67
CA THR A 77 -20.87 -6.40 10.83
C THR A 77 -20.50 -5.31 11.81
N THR A 78 -19.56 -5.55 12.74
CA THR A 78 -19.05 -4.51 13.64
C THR A 78 -18.32 -3.44 12.83
N ASP A 79 -17.46 -3.86 11.92
CA ASP A 79 -16.72 -2.99 11.02
C ASP A 79 -17.64 -2.25 10.06
N PHE A 80 -18.72 -2.91 9.60
CA PHE A 80 -19.74 -2.24 8.81
C PHE A 80 -20.40 -1.07 9.54
N THR A 81 -20.57 -1.15 10.87
CA THR A 81 -21.13 -0.02 11.63
C THR A 81 -20.18 1.18 11.63
N VAL A 82 -18.87 0.95 11.75
CA VAL A 82 -17.84 2.00 11.64
C VAL A 82 -17.88 2.63 10.24
N PHE A 83 -17.90 1.82 9.19
CA PHE A 83 -18.01 2.30 7.81
C PHE A 83 -19.29 3.12 7.58
N LEU A 84 -20.44 2.63 8.03
CA LEU A 84 -21.73 3.31 7.84
C LEU A 84 -21.78 4.67 8.56
N ASP A 85 -21.23 4.75 9.75
CA ASP A 85 -21.16 6.00 10.51
C ASP A 85 -20.26 7.03 9.81
N ALA A 86 -19.14 6.60 9.22
CA ALA A 86 -18.28 7.46 8.41
C ALA A 86 -18.96 7.90 7.10
N PHE A 87 -19.55 6.95 6.37
CA PHE A 87 -20.25 7.18 5.10
C PHE A 87 -21.43 8.15 5.24
N THR A 88 -22.17 8.09 6.35
CA THR A 88 -23.29 9.00 6.62
C THR A 88 -22.84 10.34 7.23
N GLY A 89 -21.55 10.48 7.54
CA GLY A 89 -20.99 11.65 8.20
C GLY A 89 -21.36 11.76 9.69
N ALA A 90 -21.91 10.71 10.29
CA ALA A 90 -22.25 10.67 11.71
C ALA A 90 -21.00 10.62 12.59
N SER A 91 -20.00 9.83 12.18
CA SER A 91 -18.69 9.74 12.82
C SER A 91 -17.63 9.53 11.73
N PRO A 92 -17.07 10.61 11.15
CA PRO A 92 -16.00 10.48 10.15
C PRO A 92 -14.82 9.65 10.70
N ASN A 93 -14.39 8.67 9.93
CA ASN A 93 -13.18 7.90 10.16
C ASN A 93 -12.33 7.96 8.89
N THR A 94 -11.03 8.18 9.02
CA THR A 94 -10.10 8.17 7.89
C THR A 94 -9.70 6.76 7.47
N ASP A 95 -9.81 5.77 8.37
CA ASP A 95 -9.52 4.36 8.05
C ASP A 95 -10.51 3.83 7.00
N THR A 96 -11.70 4.42 6.90
CA THR A 96 -12.75 4.03 5.95
C THR A 96 -12.63 4.72 4.58
N ASP A 97 -11.61 5.54 4.36
CA ASP A 97 -11.24 6.14 3.07
C ASP A 97 -10.18 5.24 2.41
N HIS A 98 -10.63 4.14 1.81
CA HIS A 98 -9.78 3.06 1.32
C HIS A 98 -9.09 3.39 -0.01
N ASP A 99 -9.65 4.31 -0.81
CA ASP A 99 -8.99 4.76 -2.04
C ASP A 99 -8.14 6.04 -1.83
N GLY A 100 -8.12 6.57 -0.62
CA GLY A 100 -7.34 7.75 -0.23
C GLY A 100 -7.77 9.04 -0.92
N ASN A 101 -9.00 9.13 -1.43
CA ASN A 101 -9.48 10.33 -2.13
C ASN A 101 -9.92 11.47 -1.19
N GLY A 102 -9.89 11.23 0.12
CA GLY A 102 -10.25 12.18 1.17
C GLY A 102 -11.69 12.06 1.65
N ALA A 103 -12.43 11.02 1.25
CA ALA A 103 -13.83 10.82 1.65
C ALA A 103 -14.27 9.36 1.59
N THR A 104 -14.99 8.91 2.61
CA THR A 104 -15.70 7.62 2.60
C THR A 104 -16.94 7.68 1.71
N THR A 105 -16.88 6.97 0.58
CA THR A 105 -17.89 6.94 -0.48
C THR A 105 -18.30 5.51 -0.86
N THR A 106 -19.05 5.37 -1.95
CA THR A 106 -19.43 4.05 -2.48
C THR A 106 -18.25 3.28 -3.08
N THR A 107 -17.16 3.97 -3.45
CA THR A 107 -15.94 3.32 -3.92
C THR A 107 -15.31 2.52 -2.79
N ASP A 108 -15.18 3.13 -1.61
CA ASP A 108 -14.65 2.52 -0.40
C ASP A 108 -15.51 1.35 0.08
N PHE A 109 -16.83 1.45 -0.12
CA PHE A 109 -17.74 0.36 0.18
C PHE A 109 -17.45 -0.88 -0.68
N THR A 110 -16.94 -0.71 -1.91
CA THR A 110 -16.56 -1.84 -2.75
C THR A 110 -15.38 -2.60 -2.15
N THR A 111 -14.37 -1.89 -1.63
CA THR A 111 -13.26 -2.49 -0.89
C THR A 111 -13.77 -3.24 0.34
N PHE A 112 -14.56 -2.58 1.20
CA PHE A 112 -15.17 -3.22 2.38
C PHE A 112 -15.90 -4.51 2.02
N LEU A 113 -16.74 -4.44 0.97
CA LEU A 113 -17.59 -5.55 0.56
C LEU A 113 -16.80 -6.76 0.06
N ASN A 114 -15.65 -6.52 -0.60
CA ASN A 114 -14.78 -7.61 -1.07
C ASN A 114 -14.24 -8.44 0.09
N PHE A 115 -13.83 -7.81 1.19
CA PHE A 115 -13.33 -8.51 2.39
C PHE A 115 -14.45 -9.18 3.17
N PHE A 116 -15.56 -8.46 3.37
CA PHE A 116 -16.74 -8.98 4.06
C PHE A 116 -17.30 -10.24 3.37
N GLN A 117 -17.44 -10.23 2.04
CA GLN A 117 -18.00 -11.38 1.30
C GLN A 117 -17.00 -12.52 1.10
N ASN A 118 -15.70 -12.26 1.19
CA ASN A 118 -14.66 -13.28 1.07
C ASN A 118 -14.39 -14.00 2.40
N GLY A 119 -15.48 -14.46 3.03
CA GLY A 119 -15.41 -15.20 4.29
C GLY A 119 -15.01 -14.36 5.51
N ASN A 120 -15.34 -13.07 5.52
CA ASN A 120 -14.90 -12.10 6.53
C ASN A 120 -13.36 -12.06 6.63
N ALA A 121 -12.70 -11.84 5.50
CA ALA A 121 -11.25 -11.67 5.50
C ALA A 121 -10.88 -10.50 6.43
N GLY A 122 -9.81 -10.65 7.22
CA GLY A 122 -9.20 -9.52 7.94
C GLY A 122 -8.31 -8.69 7.03
N ALA A 123 -7.60 -7.73 7.61
CA ALA A 123 -6.70 -6.83 6.89
C ALA A 123 -5.58 -7.53 6.10
N GLY A 124 -5.10 -6.87 5.04
CA GLY A 124 -3.90 -7.22 4.30
C GLY A 124 -4.07 -8.21 3.14
N PRO A 125 -3.01 -8.95 2.76
CA PRO A 125 -1.72 -9.07 3.47
C PRO A 125 -0.82 -7.84 3.38
N SER A 126 -0.05 -7.59 4.44
CA SER A 126 1.02 -6.59 4.51
C SER A 126 2.39 -7.24 4.54
N GLY A 127 3.36 -6.58 3.93
CA GLY A 127 4.78 -6.93 3.91
C GLY A 127 5.57 -6.45 5.11
N LEU A 128 4.98 -5.55 5.91
CA LEU A 128 5.65 -4.96 7.06
C LEU A 128 5.78 -5.97 8.20
N ALA A 129 6.99 -6.08 8.75
CA ALA A 129 7.27 -7.01 9.85
C ALA A 129 6.50 -6.69 11.15
N CYS A 130 5.98 -5.46 11.29
CA CYS A 130 5.18 -5.03 12.44
C CYS A 130 3.66 -5.09 12.21
N ALA A 131 3.18 -5.53 11.05
CA ALA A 131 1.75 -5.54 10.74
C ALA A 131 0.93 -6.29 11.80
N GLY A 132 -0.19 -5.69 12.22
CA GLY A 132 -1.04 -6.11 13.34
C GLY A 132 -0.58 -5.60 14.71
N SER A 133 0.33 -4.63 14.77
CA SER A 133 0.73 -3.97 16.02
C SER A 133 0.61 -2.46 15.89
N ILE A 134 0.09 -1.81 16.93
CA ILE A 134 -0.13 -0.36 16.92
C ILE A 134 0.80 0.30 17.97
N PRO A 135 1.72 1.21 17.57
CA PRO A 135 1.99 1.65 16.20
C PRO A 135 2.97 0.72 15.46
N CYS A 136 2.68 0.40 14.19
CA CYS A 136 3.60 -0.16 13.22
C CYS A 136 4.18 0.98 12.40
N ILE A 137 5.48 1.23 12.59
CA ILE A 137 6.20 2.29 11.89
C ILE A 137 7.38 1.62 11.18
N PRO A 138 7.46 1.69 9.83
CA PRO A 138 8.56 1.15 9.04
C PRO A 138 9.95 1.73 9.40
#